data_AF-A0A1D2VC96-F1
#
_entry.id   AF-A0A1D2VC96-F1
#
_cell.length_a   1.000
_cell.length_b   1.000
_cell.length_c   1.000
_cell.angle_alpha   90.00
_cell.angle_beta   90.00
_cell.angle_gamma   90.00
#
_symmetry.space_group_name_H-M   'P 1'
#
loop_
_entity.id
_entity.type
_entity.pdbx_description
1 polymer ?
#
loop_
_entity_poly.entity_id
_entity_poly.type
_entity_poly.pdbx_seq_one_letter_code
_entity_poly.pdbx_strand_id
1 'polypeptide(L)'
;QKLAPRSSLQFKVGPQFTKTWINHQVIASNGTVLNPVIFARIDRGFEKIGEEWIGYKRNYFTLVTTFKFENQDFIDFLSGNFSIYLNNSLHQVNYFALKLISKCSEDDTYINLVQHTAKRDRGPQFAPPVYPSVPGDLPNHTVIKEAANVRNGDKIAKLDKIFYFNRNDYFSKEDLNKSSTCLSNYPKDKISKVARYERIQFASSINYRKPASSNRHFKLFVQLVAYTKNDNQEHVIAFTETPPLIIRGRSPSNY
;
A
#
# COMPACT_ATOMS: atom_id res chain seq x y z
N GLN A 1 1.18 -28.35 -9.46
CA GLN A 1 0.12 -28.36 -10.51
C GLN A 1 0.12 -27.01 -11.21
N LYS A 2 0.18 -26.98 -12.55
CA LYS A 2 0.21 -25.72 -13.32
C LYS A 2 -1.21 -25.17 -13.48
N LEU A 3 -1.46 -23.98 -12.93
CA LEU A 3 -2.75 -23.29 -13.08
C LEU A 3 -2.75 -22.40 -14.34
N ALA A 4 -3.90 -22.28 -15.00
CA ALA A 4 -4.05 -21.37 -16.12
C ALA A 4 -3.82 -19.90 -15.68
N PRO A 5 -3.17 -19.04 -16.50
CA PRO A 5 -2.78 -17.68 -16.07
C PRO A 5 -3.93 -16.77 -15.64
N ARG A 6 -5.11 -16.97 -16.24
CA ARG A 6 -6.35 -16.24 -15.94
C ARG A 6 -7.30 -16.99 -15.01
N SER A 7 -6.91 -18.17 -14.52
CA SER A 7 -7.73 -18.91 -13.58
C SER A 7 -7.99 -18.05 -12.35
N SER A 8 -9.24 -18.06 -11.88
CA SER A 8 -9.65 -17.38 -10.66
C SER A 8 -8.94 -17.94 -9.42
N LEU A 9 -8.42 -19.17 -9.50
CA LEU A 9 -7.59 -19.83 -8.50
C LEU A 9 -6.20 -19.20 -8.33
N GLN A 10 -5.79 -18.30 -9.23
CA GLN A 10 -4.56 -17.53 -9.08
C GLN A 10 -4.70 -16.42 -8.02
N PHE A 11 -5.93 -16.02 -7.69
CA PHE A 11 -6.19 -15.09 -6.59
C PHE A 11 -6.28 -15.89 -5.29
N LYS A 12 -5.34 -15.63 -4.40
CA LYS A 12 -5.20 -16.28 -3.10
C LYS A 12 -4.68 -15.26 -2.11
N VAL A 13 -5.19 -15.31 -0.89
CA VAL A 13 -4.66 -14.50 0.20
C VAL A 13 -3.25 -14.98 0.52
N GLY A 14 -2.31 -14.05 0.54
CA GLY A 14 -0.89 -14.30 0.85
C GLY A 14 -0.60 -14.32 2.35
N PRO A 15 0.66 -14.12 2.75
CA PRO A 15 1.05 -14.07 4.16
C PRO A 15 0.35 -12.96 4.92
N GLN A 16 0.10 -13.21 6.20
CA GLN A 16 -0.36 -12.17 7.13
C GLN A 16 0.78 -11.21 7.43
N PHE A 17 0.45 -9.93 7.46
CA PHE A 17 1.36 -8.87 7.88
C PHE A 17 1.47 -8.84 9.41
N THR A 18 2.57 -8.30 9.92
CA THR A 18 2.77 -8.06 11.34
C THR A 18 1.80 -6.99 11.87
N LYS A 19 1.72 -6.83 13.19
CA LYS A 19 1.08 -5.66 13.80
C LYS A 19 1.77 -4.37 13.31
N THR A 20 1.05 -3.25 13.36
CA THR A 20 1.62 -1.96 12.97
C THR A 20 2.65 -1.50 13.99
N TRP A 21 3.83 -1.11 13.50
CA TRP A 21 4.91 -0.49 14.25
C TRP A 21 4.81 1.02 14.07
N ILE A 22 4.83 1.76 15.17
CA ILE A 22 4.71 3.23 15.16
C ILE A 22 6.11 3.82 15.35
N ASN A 23 6.51 4.68 14.41
CA ASN A 23 7.78 5.41 14.46
C ASN A 23 7.60 6.81 15.05
N HIS A 24 6.50 7.48 14.69
CA HIS A 24 6.20 8.84 15.12
C HIS A 24 4.74 8.95 15.58
N GLN A 25 4.51 9.65 16.68
CA GLN A 25 3.17 9.94 17.16
C GLN A 25 2.50 10.97 16.25
N VAL A 26 1.22 10.71 15.94
CA VAL A 26 0.34 11.67 15.28
C VAL A 26 -0.51 12.34 16.35
N ILE A 27 -0.64 13.66 16.30
CA ILE A 27 -1.40 14.44 17.27
C ILE A 27 -2.44 15.26 16.51
N ALA A 28 -3.71 15.13 16.90
CA ALA A 28 -4.80 15.94 16.38
C ALA A 28 -4.75 17.35 16.99
N SER A 29 -5.40 18.32 16.33
CA SER A 29 -5.41 19.73 16.76
C SER A 29 -6.01 19.96 18.16
N ASN A 30 -6.85 19.04 18.64
CA ASN A 30 -7.39 19.06 20.01
C ASN A 30 -6.43 18.48 21.06
N GLY A 31 -5.21 18.08 20.68
CA GLY A 31 -4.20 17.49 21.55
C GLY A 31 -4.28 15.96 21.70
N THR A 32 -5.28 15.30 21.10
CA THR A 32 -5.41 13.85 21.17
C THR A 32 -4.29 13.16 20.39
N VAL A 33 -3.60 12.21 21.03
CA VAL A 33 -2.62 11.34 20.37
C VAL A 33 -3.36 10.24 19.62
N LEU A 34 -3.05 10.08 18.34
CA LEU A 34 -3.67 9.12 17.44
C LEU A 34 -2.69 8.00 17.08
N ASN A 35 -3.14 6.77 17.29
CA ASN A 35 -2.39 5.57 16.93
C ASN A 35 -2.79 5.11 15.53
N PRO A 36 -1.89 5.16 14.52
CA PRO A 36 -2.18 4.61 13.22
C PRO A 36 -2.18 3.07 13.23
N VAL A 37 -3.13 2.48 12.51
CA VAL A 37 -3.20 1.05 12.25
C VAL A 37 -3.26 0.83 10.74
N ILE A 38 -2.29 0.09 10.22
CA ILE A 38 -2.21 -0.27 8.80
C ILE A 38 -2.85 -1.65 8.60
N PHE A 39 -3.79 -1.72 7.66
CA PHE A 39 -4.37 -2.97 7.19
C PHE A 39 -3.80 -3.29 5.83
N ALA A 40 -3.09 -4.40 5.70
CA ALA A 40 -2.46 -4.82 4.45
C ALA A 40 -2.78 -6.29 4.14
N ARG A 41 -3.03 -6.58 2.87
CA ARG A 41 -3.27 -7.95 2.40
C ARG A 41 -2.71 -8.15 1.00
N ILE A 42 -2.09 -9.30 0.80
CA ILE A 42 -1.73 -9.80 -0.53
C ILE A 42 -2.90 -10.64 -1.05
N ASP A 43 -3.40 -10.33 -2.25
CA ASP A 43 -4.55 -11.01 -2.87
C ASP A 43 -4.16 -11.88 -4.08
N ARG A 44 -2.87 -11.89 -4.45
CA ARG A 44 -2.31 -12.70 -5.53
C ARG A 44 -0.80 -12.79 -5.43
N GLY A 45 -0.22 -13.90 -5.90
CA GLY A 45 1.19 -13.99 -6.29
C GLY A 45 2.13 -14.71 -5.32
N PHE A 46 1.63 -15.08 -4.13
CA PHE A 46 2.36 -15.86 -3.14
C PHE A 46 1.56 -17.08 -2.71
N GLU A 47 2.25 -18.19 -2.51
CA GLU A 47 1.65 -19.45 -2.07
C GLU A 47 2.47 -20.02 -0.90
N LYS A 48 1.78 -20.60 0.09
CA LYS A 48 2.45 -21.30 1.20
C LYS A 48 2.82 -22.71 0.76
N ILE A 49 4.10 -23.06 0.82
CA ILE A 49 4.61 -24.42 0.56
C ILE A 49 5.45 -24.84 1.77
N GLY A 50 5.00 -25.85 2.52
CA GLY A 50 5.55 -26.13 3.84
C GLY A 50 5.36 -24.92 4.75
N GLU A 51 6.45 -24.44 5.35
CA GLU A 51 6.46 -23.22 6.18
C GLU A 51 6.88 -21.95 5.44
N GLU A 52 7.16 -22.05 4.14
CA GLU A 52 7.69 -20.93 3.35
C GLU A 52 6.61 -20.27 2.49
N TRP A 53 6.67 -18.95 2.38
CA TRP A 53 5.86 -18.18 1.44
C TRP A 53 6.64 -17.93 0.16
N ILE A 54 6.12 -18.48 -0.93
CA ILE A 54 6.84 -18.55 -2.20
C ILE A 54 6.15 -17.68 -3.24
N GLY A 55 6.89 -16.70 -3.75
CA GLY A 55 6.56 -15.91 -4.92
C GLY A 55 7.44 -16.30 -6.11
N TYR A 56 7.00 -15.93 -7.32
CA TYR A 56 7.74 -16.20 -8.55
C TYR A 56 8.13 -14.89 -9.23
N LYS A 57 9.42 -14.73 -9.55
CA LYS A 57 9.97 -13.48 -10.13
C LYS A 57 9.26 -13.03 -11.42
N ARG A 58 8.70 -13.97 -12.20
CA ARG A 58 7.98 -13.70 -13.46
C ARG A 58 6.47 -13.51 -13.30
N ASN A 59 5.94 -13.75 -12.11
CA ASN A 59 4.52 -13.61 -11.85
C ASN A 59 4.23 -12.24 -11.21
N TYR A 60 2.99 -11.80 -11.36
CA TYR A 60 2.49 -10.62 -10.68
C TYR A 60 2.01 -11.00 -9.29
N PHE A 61 2.30 -10.14 -8.32
CA PHE A 61 1.56 -10.11 -7.08
C PHE A 61 0.62 -8.90 -7.03
N THR A 62 -0.35 -8.97 -6.12
CA THR A 62 -1.28 -7.87 -5.83
C THR A 62 -1.32 -7.66 -4.33
N LEU A 63 -1.07 -6.42 -3.92
CA LEU A 63 -1.14 -5.98 -2.53
C LEU A 63 -2.13 -4.84 -2.43
N VAL A 64 -3.02 -4.92 -1.44
CA VAL A 64 -3.97 -3.85 -1.12
C VAL A 64 -3.76 -3.42 0.32
N THR A 65 -3.90 -2.13 0.58
CA THR A 65 -3.71 -1.60 1.92
C THR A 65 -4.50 -0.33 2.19
N THR A 66 -4.92 -0.18 3.43
CA THR A 66 -5.54 1.01 4.02
C THR A 66 -4.88 1.33 5.34
N PHE A 67 -5.25 2.46 5.93
CA PHE A 67 -4.95 2.74 7.33
C PHE A 67 -6.17 3.32 8.03
N LYS A 68 -6.14 3.30 9.36
CA LYS A 68 -7.05 4.04 10.24
C LYS A 68 -6.27 4.62 11.41
N PHE A 69 -6.89 5.54 12.14
CA PHE A 69 -6.46 5.90 13.48
C PHE A 69 -7.40 5.23 14.49
N GLU A 70 -6.84 4.64 15.54
CA GLU A 70 -7.66 4.05 16.61
C GLU A 70 -8.53 5.12 17.27
N ASN A 71 -9.79 4.78 17.55
CA ASN A 71 -10.76 5.66 18.22
C ASN A 71 -10.99 7.01 17.52
N GLN A 72 -10.70 7.11 16.22
CA GLN A 72 -10.94 8.29 15.41
C GLN A 72 -11.93 7.94 14.29
N ASP A 73 -13.11 8.55 14.33
CA ASP A 73 -14.09 8.37 13.27
C ASP A 73 -13.67 9.12 12.00
N PHE A 74 -14.17 8.62 10.85
CA PHE A 74 -13.81 9.18 9.56
C PHE A 74 -14.23 10.66 9.45
N ILE A 75 -15.40 11.03 9.97
CA ILE A 75 -15.88 12.42 9.95
C ILE A 75 -14.96 13.35 10.74
N ASP A 76 -14.53 12.95 11.93
CA ASP A 76 -13.58 13.72 12.73
C ASP A 76 -12.22 13.84 12.05
N PHE A 77 -11.81 12.79 11.31
CA PHE A 77 -10.62 12.89 10.48
C PHE A 77 -10.76 13.97 9.39
N LEU A 78 -11.91 14.02 8.70
CA LEU A 78 -12.14 14.96 7.60
C LEU A 78 -12.11 16.43 8.04
N SER A 79 -12.52 16.72 9.27
CA SER A 79 -12.52 18.09 9.83
C SER A 79 -11.23 18.45 10.57
N GLY A 80 -10.46 17.45 11.00
CA GLY A 80 -9.27 17.62 11.82
C GLY A 80 -8.06 18.23 11.08
N ASN A 81 -7.09 18.67 11.88
CA ASN A 81 -5.73 18.94 11.45
C ASN A 81 -4.78 18.09 12.30
N PHE A 82 -3.65 17.69 11.72
CA PHE A 82 -2.73 16.77 12.36
C PHE A 82 -1.31 17.31 12.34
N SER A 83 -0.56 16.95 13.37
CA SER A 83 0.87 17.18 13.46
C SER A 83 1.57 15.86 13.81
N ILE A 84 2.85 15.77 13.47
CA ILE A 84 3.73 14.70 13.94
C ILE A 84 4.80 15.28 14.83
N TYR A 85 5.18 14.52 15.86
CA TYR A 85 6.26 14.92 16.76
C TYR A 85 7.60 14.44 16.19
N LEU A 86 8.45 15.38 15.75
CA LEU A 86 9.76 15.14 15.18
C LEU A 86 10.79 16.07 15.81
N ASN A 87 11.97 15.55 16.15
CA ASN A 87 13.10 16.35 16.68
C ASN A 87 12.69 17.33 17.80
N ASN A 88 11.86 16.87 18.74
CA ASN A 88 11.31 17.65 19.84
C ASN A 88 10.41 18.84 19.45
N SER A 89 9.79 18.80 18.27
CA SER A 89 8.87 19.83 17.80
C SER A 89 7.68 19.23 17.03
N LEU A 90 6.59 19.99 16.96
CA LEU A 90 5.41 19.60 16.19
C LEU A 90 5.51 20.11 14.76
N HIS A 91 5.42 19.19 13.81
CA HIS A 91 5.39 19.50 12.39
C HIS A 91 3.99 19.24 11.85
N GLN A 92 3.37 20.27 11.26
CA GLN A 92 2.02 20.16 10.73
C GLN A 92 2.01 19.25 9.50
N VAL A 93 1.08 18.29 9.48
CA VAL A 93 0.89 17.37 8.35
C VAL A 93 0.07 18.05 7.26
N ASN A 94 0.56 17.97 6.03
CA ASN A 94 -0.20 18.28 4.81
C ASN A 94 -1.18 17.16 4.50
N TYR A 95 -0.68 15.94 4.31
CA TYR A 95 -1.49 14.77 4.01
C TYR A 95 -0.76 13.48 4.41
N PHE A 96 -1.54 12.41 4.55
CA PHE A 96 -1.02 11.07 4.74
C PHE A 96 -0.96 10.33 3.41
N ALA A 97 -0.03 9.39 3.28
CA ALA A 97 0.06 8.53 2.11
C ALA A 97 0.53 7.11 2.47
N LEU A 98 0.18 6.15 1.62
CA LEU A 98 0.61 4.77 1.72
C LEU A 98 1.69 4.50 0.68
N LYS A 99 2.78 3.85 1.11
CA LYS A 99 3.95 3.52 0.28
C LYS A 99 4.30 2.04 0.44
N LEU A 100 4.60 1.38 -0.67
CA LEU A 100 5.07 0.00 -0.70
C LEU A 100 6.56 -0.04 -1.03
N ILE A 101 7.34 -0.73 -0.18
CA ILE A 101 8.76 -1.00 -0.42
C ILE A 101 9.06 -2.49 -0.21
N SER A 102 10.24 -2.92 -0.63
CA SER A 102 10.77 -4.25 -0.30
C SER A 102 12.21 -4.16 0.17
N LYS A 103 12.58 -5.07 1.07
CA LYS A 103 13.95 -5.24 1.53
C LYS A 103 14.35 -6.72 1.57
N CYS A 104 15.65 -6.96 1.49
CA CYS A 104 16.28 -8.25 1.78
C CYS A 104 16.41 -8.41 3.30
N SER A 105 16.03 -9.57 3.83
CA SER A 105 15.95 -9.78 5.29
C SER A 105 17.33 -9.96 5.91
N GLU A 106 18.28 -10.48 5.13
CA GLU A 106 19.63 -10.80 5.60
C GLU A 106 20.54 -9.57 5.74
N ASP A 107 20.31 -8.53 4.93
CA ASP A 107 21.21 -7.36 4.87
C ASP A 107 20.46 -6.00 4.84
N ASP A 108 19.13 -6.01 5.05
CA ASP A 108 18.22 -4.84 5.01
C ASP A 108 18.29 -4.01 3.71
N THR A 109 18.93 -4.56 2.65
CA THR A 109 19.10 -3.85 1.39
C THR A 109 17.75 -3.66 0.68
N TYR A 110 17.51 -2.45 0.18
CA TYR A 110 16.30 -2.16 -0.59
C TYR A 110 16.27 -2.94 -1.90
N ILE A 111 15.11 -3.54 -2.17
CA ILE A 111 14.87 -4.32 -3.37
C ILE A 111 13.82 -3.62 -4.22
N ASN A 112 14.23 -3.27 -5.44
CA ASN A 112 13.36 -2.55 -6.36
C ASN A 112 12.16 -3.41 -6.76
N LEU A 113 10.99 -2.81 -6.65
CA LEU A 113 9.73 -3.32 -7.17
C LEU A 113 9.38 -2.58 -8.46
N VAL A 114 8.70 -3.28 -9.38
CA VAL A 114 8.27 -2.74 -10.66
C VAL A 114 6.79 -3.03 -10.85
N GLN A 115 6.03 -2.02 -11.22
CA GLN A 115 4.62 -2.11 -11.58
C GLN A 115 4.47 -2.08 -13.11
N HIS A 116 3.71 -3.04 -13.65
CA HIS A 116 3.37 -3.10 -15.06
C HIS A 116 1.93 -2.64 -15.31
N THR A 117 1.69 -2.10 -16.51
CA THR A 117 0.32 -1.92 -17.00
C THR A 117 -0.30 -3.24 -17.47
N ALA A 118 -1.60 -3.24 -17.79
CA ALA A 118 -2.25 -4.40 -18.40
C ALA A 118 -1.66 -4.80 -19.77
N LYS A 119 -0.86 -3.92 -20.40
CA LYS A 119 -0.15 -4.19 -21.66
C LYS A 119 1.23 -4.82 -21.45
N ARG A 120 1.66 -5.01 -20.19
CA ARG A 120 2.89 -5.70 -19.79
C ARG A 120 4.14 -5.17 -20.51
N ASP A 121 4.70 -5.93 -21.45
CA ASP A 121 6.00 -5.65 -22.09
C ASP A 121 5.86 -4.57 -23.16
N ARG A 122 4.64 -4.39 -23.68
CA ARG A 122 4.28 -3.32 -24.64
C ARG A 122 3.80 -2.04 -23.94
N GLY A 123 3.85 -2.01 -22.62
CA GLY A 123 3.45 -0.85 -21.83
C GLY A 123 4.61 -0.34 -20.99
N PRO A 124 4.48 0.88 -20.44
CA PRO A 124 5.50 1.43 -19.56
C PRO A 124 5.59 0.65 -18.25
N GLN A 125 6.76 0.74 -17.62
CA GLN A 125 7.09 0.17 -16.31
C GLN A 125 7.42 1.31 -15.35
N PHE A 126 6.95 1.19 -14.11
CA PHE A 126 7.13 2.24 -13.11
C PHE A 126 7.50 1.63 -11.75
N ALA A 127 8.12 2.40 -10.88
CA ALA A 127 8.12 2.06 -9.45
C ALA A 127 6.67 2.08 -8.92
N PRO A 128 6.33 1.27 -7.90
CA PRO A 128 5.05 1.38 -7.22
C PRO A 128 4.80 2.83 -6.78
N PRO A 129 3.64 3.43 -7.11
CA PRO A 129 3.37 4.82 -6.76
C PRO A 129 3.11 4.97 -5.26
N VAL A 130 3.41 6.14 -4.71
CA VAL A 130 2.91 6.54 -3.39
C VAL A 130 1.46 7.00 -3.54
N TYR A 131 0.57 6.54 -2.67
CA TYR A 131 -0.85 6.87 -2.69
C TYR A 131 -1.20 7.86 -1.57
N PRO A 132 -1.37 9.16 -1.84
CA PRO A 132 -2.05 10.08 -0.93
C PRO A 132 -3.40 9.48 -0.53
N SER A 133 -3.58 9.22 0.76
CA SER A 133 -4.67 8.39 1.27
C SER A 133 -5.33 9.00 2.49
N VAL A 134 -6.66 8.93 2.54
CA VAL A 134 -7.45 9.11 3.76
C VAL A 134 -7.71 7.76 4.43
N PRO A 135 -8.14 7.72 5.71
CA PRO A 135 -8.52 6.47 6.35
C PRO A 135 -9.59 5.70 5.58
N GLY A 136 -9.52 4.36 5.63
CA GLY A 136 -10.42 3.51 4.88
C GLY A 136 -10.49 2.07 5.38
N ASP A 137 -11.57 1.40 5.00
CA ASP A 137 -11.76 -0.02 5.25
C ASP A 137 -11.08 -0.87 4.19
N LEU A 138 -10.33 -1.88 4.63
CA LEU A 138 -9.71 -2.82 3.70
C LEU A 138 -10.80 -3.70 3.07
N PRO A 139 -11.04 -3.61 1.75
CA PRO A 139 -12.07 -4.42 1.12
C PRO A 139 -11.72 -5.90 1.21
N ASN A 140 -12.73 -6.74 1.27
CA ASN A 140 -12.60 -8.19 1.29
C ASN A 140 -12.00 -8.72 -0.02
N HIS A 141 -11.38 -9.91 0.06
CA HIS A 141 -10.66 -10.55 -1.05
C HIS A 141 -11.49 -10.64 -2.34
N THR A 142 -12.77 -11.00 -2.20
CA THR A 142 -13.72 -11.11 -3.33
C THR A 142 -13.89 -9.80 -4.08
N VAL A 143 -14.03 -8.68 -3.37
CA VAL A 143 -14.14 -7.34 -3.99
C VAL A 143 -12.89 -6.99 -4.78
N ILE A 144 -11.70 -7.29 -4.25
CA ILE A 144 -10.44 -7.05 -4.96
C ILE A 144 -10.32 -7.92 -6.21
N LYS A 145 -10.72 -9.19 -6.11
CA LYS A 145 -10.75 -10.13 -7.23
C LYS A 145 -11.72 -9.68 -8.32
N GLU A 146 -12.91 -9.21 -7.95
CA GLU A 146 -13.91 -8.69 -8.89
C GLU A 146 -13.51 -7.35 -9.51
N ALA A 147 -12.80 -6.51 -8.76
CA ALA A 147 -12.26 -5.24 -9.25
C ALA A 147 -11.11 -5.41 -10.26
N ALA A 148 -10.50 -6.59 -10.33
CA ALA A 148 -9.40 -6.86 -11.23
C ALA A 148 -9.87 -6.89 -12.70
N ASN A 149 -9.32 -6.00 -13.52
CA ASN A 149 -9.60 -5.90 -14.96
C ASN A 149 -11.06 -5.55 -15.34
N VAL A 150 -11.81 -4.86 -14.47
CA VAL A 150 -13.15 -4.35 -14.79
C VAL A 150 -13.07 -3.31 -15.91
N ARG A 151 -14.02 -3.39 -16.86
CA ARG A 151 -14.19 -2.42 -17.95
C ARG A 151 -15.59 -1.83 -18.05
N ASN A 152 -16.57 -2.41 -17.36
CA ASN A 152 -17.95 -1.93 -17.35
C ASN A 152 -18.05 -0.66 -16.50
N GLY A 153 -18.61 0.41 -17.07
CA GLY A 153 -18.68 1.73 -16.44
C GLY A 153 -19.43 1.73 -15.10
N ASP A 154 -20.57 1.08 -15.00
CA ASP A 154 -21.38 1.05 -13.77
C ASP A 154 -20.65 0.35 -12.63
N LYS A 155 -19.96 -0.76 -12.94
CA LYS A 155 -19.12 -1.46 -11.96
C LYS A 155 -17.94 -0.61 -11.53
N ILE A 156 -17.31 0.12 -12.46
CA ILE A 156 -16.23 1.06 -12.14
C ILE A 156 -16.75 2.14 -11.18
N ALA A 157 -17.92 2.73 -11.46
CA ALA A 157 -18.51 3.76 -10.60
C ALA A 157 -18.83 3.25 -9.19
N LYS A 158 -19.32 2.00 -9.06
CA LYS A 158 -19.54 1.36 -7.75
C LYS A 158 -18.23 1.14 -6.99
N LEU A 159 -17.21 0.61 -7.67
CA LEU A 159 -15.88 0.37 -7.08
C LEU A 159 -15.17 1.68 -6.72
N ASP A 160 -15.38 2.74 -7.49
CA ASP A 160 -14.80 4.05 -7.23
C ASP A 160 -15.23 4.60 -5.86
N LYS A 161 -16.48 4.38 -5.46
CA LYS A 161 -16.98 4.77 -4.12
C LYS A 161 -16.28 4.02 -2.98
N ILE A 162 -15.84 2.78 -3.23
CA ILE A 162 -15.11 1.94 -2.27
C ILE A 162 -13.65 2.40 -2.18
N PHE A 163 -13.00 2.60 -3.32
CA PHE A 163 -11.55 2.83 -3.37
C PHE A 163 -11.15 4.29 -3.20
N TYR A 164 -12.05 5.23 -3.45
CA TYR A 164 -11.72 6.65 -3.46
C TYR A 164 -12.71 7.49 -2.65
N PHE A 165 -12.18 8.59 -2.12
CA PHE A 165 -12.91 9.69 -1.54
C PHE A 165 -12.79 10.88 -2.48
N ASN A 166 -13.91 11.53 -2.79
CA ASN A 166 -13.93 12.74 -3.62
C ASN A 166 -14.11 13.96 -2.72
N ARG A 167 -13.05 14.75 -2.61
CA ARG A 167 -12.99 15.97 -1.80
C ARG A 167 -14.00 17.02 -2.26
N ASN A 168 -14.17 17.23 -3.57
CA ASN A 168 -15.10 18.23 -4.08
C ASN A 168 -16.55 17.86 -3.79
N ASP A 169 -16.90 16.58 -3.98
CA ASP A 169 -18.24 16.09 -3.68
C ASP A 169 -18.59 16.30 -2.20
N TYR A 170 -17.63 16.08 -1.30
CA TYR A 170 -17.80 16.32 0.14
C TYR A 170 -18.06 17.81 0.44
N PHE A 171 -17.17 18.71 0.02
CA PHE A 171 -17.35 20.14 0.30
C PHE A 171 -18.60 20.73 -0.35
N SER A 172 -19.00 20.24 -1.53
CA SER A 172 -20.21 20.72 -2.21
C SER A 172 -21.51 20.30 -1.52
N LYS A 173 -21.50 19.21 -0.75
CA LYS A 173 -22.70 18.69 -0.07
C LYS A 173 -22.90 19.28 1.31
N GLU A 174 -21.79 19.64 1.97
CA GLU A 174 -21.79 20.11 3.35
C GLU A 174 -21.76 21.65 3.46
N ASP A 175 -21.71 22.38 2.33
CA ASP A 175 -21.53 23.85 2.27
C ASP A 175 -20.33 24.36 3.11
N LEU A 176 -19.29 23.52 3.24
CA LEU A 176 -18.12 23.78 4.09
C LEU A 176 -17.03 24.54 3.35
N ASN A 177 -16.34 25.44 4.07
CA ASN A 177 -15.15 26.12 3.56
C ASN A 177 -13.97 25.15 3.43
N LYS A 178 -13.35 25.09 2.24
CA LYS A 178 -12.23 24.19 1.92
C LYS A 178 -10.99 24.40 2.78
N SER A 179 -10.79 25.60 3.33
CA SER A 179 -9.47 26.07 3.78
C SER A 179 -9.04 25.66 5.19
N SER A 180 -9.92 25.07 6.01
CA SER A 180 -9.64 24.83 7.45
C SER A 180 -9.32 23.38 7.83
N THR A 181 -9.37 22.43 6.89
CA THR A 181 -9.28 20.99 7.20
C THR A 181 -8.00 20.34 6.66
N CYS A 182 -7.67 19.13 7.15
CA CYS A 182 -6.58 18.33 6.61
C CYS A 182 -6.73 18.01 5.11
N LEU A 183 -7.96 18.05 4.57
CA LEU A 183 -8.25 17.73 3.17
C LEU A 183 -7.72 18.79 2.20
N SER A 184 -7.55 20.03 2.66
CA SER A 184 -7.12 21.17 1.84
C SER A 184 -5.79 20.91 1.12
N ASN A 185 -4.86 20.23 1.78
CA ASN A 185 -3.48 20.06 1.30
C ASN A 185 -3.25 18.74 0.56
N TYR A 186 -4.28 17.91 0.39
CA TYR A 186 -4.17 16.73 -0.47
C TYR A 186 -3.96 17.16 -1.93
N PRO A 187 -3.08 16.47 -2.67
CA PRO A 187 -2.63 16.92 -4.00
C PRO A 187 -3.69 16.77 -5.10
N LYS A 188 -4.76 15.99 -4.86
CA LYS A 188 -5.82 15.69 -5.84
C LYS A 188 -7.16 15.60 -5.12
N ASP A 189 -8.25 15.91 -5.83
CA ASP A 189 -9.61 15.79 -5.27
C ASP A 189 -10.06 14.33 -5.10
N LYS A 190 -9.65 13.46 -6.04
CA LYS A 190 -9.87 12.00 -5.93
C LYS A 190 -8.75 11.40 -5.08
N ILE A 191 -9.01 11.26 -3.79
CA ILE A 191 -8.07 10.76 -2.79
C ILE A 191 -8.28 9.27 -2.57
N SER A 192 -7.21 8.51 -2.36
CA SER A 192 -7.30 7.07 -2.12
C SER A 192 -7.88 6.77 -0.74
N LYS A 193 -8.86 5.87 -0.65
CA LYS A 193 -9.20 5.16 0.60
C LYS A 193 -8.44 3.84 0.70
N VAL A 194 -8.10 3.27 -0.46
CA VAL A 194 -7.45 1.96 -0.59
C VAL A 194 -6.34 2.05 -1.62
N ALA A 195 -5.10 1.95 -1.14
CA ALA A 195 -3.93 1.84 -2.01
C ALA A 195 -3.90 0.44 -2.62
N ARG A 196 -3.91 0.37 -3.95
CA ARG A 196 -3.91 -0.89 -4.71
C ARG A 196 -2.66 -1.00 -5.56
N TYR A 197 -1.80 -1.94 -5.21
CA TYR A 197 -0.58 -2.27 -5.93
C TYR A 197 -0.84 -3.53 -6.75
N GLU A 198 -1.30 -3.35 -7.98
CA GLU A 198 -1.58 -4.45 -8.91
C GLU A 198 -0.42 -4.63 -9.88
N ARG A 199 -0.21 -5.87 -10.36
CA ARG A 199 0.80 -6.19 -11.38
C ARG A 199 2.22 -5.80 -10.95
N ILE A 200 2.51 -5.96 -9.65
CA ILE A 200 3.85 -5.73 -9.11
C ILE A 200 4.73 -6.97 -9.34
N GLN A 201 6.00 -6.73 -9.63
CA GLN A 201 7.07 -7.72 -9.68
C GLN A 201 8.28 -7.23 -8.91
N PHE A 202 9.09 -8.18 -8.47
CA PHE A 202 10.46 -7.95 -8.07
C PHE A 202 11.31 -7.65 -9.31
N ALA A 203 12.13 -6.59 -9.27
CA ALA A 203 12.90 -6.14 -10.43
C ALA A 203 13.79 -7.25 -11.02
N SER A 204 13.98 -7.22 -12.35
CA SER A 204 14.81 -8.20 -13.05
C SER A 204 16.28 -8.15 -12.61
N SER A 205 16.77 -6.96 -12.25
CA SER A 205 18.13 -6.67 -11.78
C SER A 205 18.44 -7.13 -10.35
N ILE A 206 17.54 -7.86 -9.69
CA ILE A 206 17.89 -8.69 -8.54
C ILE A 206 18.79 -9.82 -9.05
N ASN A 207 20.02 -9.45 -9.38
CA ASN A 207 21.15 -10.27 -9.76
C ASN A 207 22.23 -9.95 -8.72
N TYR A 208 22.00 -10.36 -7.47
CA TYR A 208 23.02 -10.24 -6.46
C TYR A 208 24.04 -11.37 -6.65
N ARG A 209 25.17 -11.02 -7.28
CA ARG A 209 26.37 -11.85 -7.38
C ARG A 209 27.05 -11.95 -6.00
N LYS A 210 26.60 -12.85 -5.13
CA LYS A 210 27.33 -13.37 -3.95
C LYS A 210 26.97 -14.86 -3.78
N PRO A 211 27.85 -15.70 -3.17
CA PRO A 211 27.88 -17.13 -3.44
C PRO A 211 26.57 -17.86 -3.11
N ALA A 212 26.29 -18.84 -3.95
CA ALA A 212 24.99 -19.45 -4.21
C ALA A 212 24.64 -20.62 -3.28
N SER A 213 24.58 -20.39 -1.95
CA SER A 213 24.24 -21.46 -1.01
C SER A 213 23.03 -21.23 -0.09
N SER A 214 22.43 -20.03 -0.05
CA SER A 214 21.18 -19.82 0.71
C SER A 214 20.10 -19.11 -0.10
N ASN A 215 18.86 -19.60 0.01
CA ASN A 215 17.68 -18.86 -0.44
C ASN A 215 17.62 -17.56 0.36
N ARG A 216 17.71 -16.42 -0.31
CA ARG A 216 17.49 -15.12 0.33
C ARG A 216 16.01 -14.89 0.58
N HIS A 217 15.73 -14.21 1.68
CA HIS A 217 14.39 -13.87 2.08
C HIS A 217 14.12 -12.40 1.87
N PHE A 218 12.99 -12.10 1.29
CA PHE A 218 12.52 -10.74 1.06
C PHE A 218 11.36 -10.43 1.99
N LYS A 219 11.24 -9.19 2.40
CA LYS A 219 10.04 -8.68 3.07
C LYS A 219 9.43 -7.58 2.23
N LEU A 220 8.11 -7.51 2.24
CA LEU A 220 7.36 -6.36 1.75
C LEU A 220 6.97 -5.52 2.97
N PHE A 221 7.17 -4.21 2.88
CA PHE A 221 6.74 -3.27 3.90
C PHE A 221 5.70 -2.34 3.30
N VAL A 222 4.61 -2.15 4.05
CA VAL A 222 3.69 -1.04 3.82
C VAL A 222 4.00 0.02 4.86
N GLN A 223 4.31 1.21 4.38
CA GLN A 223 4.57 2.39 5.19
C GLN A 223 3.40 3.36 5.08
N LEU A 224 2.92 3.82 6.23
CA LEU A 224 2.12 5.04 6.33
C LEU A 224 3.10 6.20 6.51
N VAL A 225 3.04 7.17 5.60
CA VAL A 225 3.90 8.35 5.61
C VAL A 225 3.08 9.61 5.78
N ALA A 226 3.66 10.62 6.43
CA ALA A 226 3.11 11.96 6.52
C ALA A 226 4.02 12.93 5.76
N TYR A 227 3.44 13.75 4.90
CA TYR A 227 4.13 14.89 4.29
C TYR A 227 3.90 16.10 5.17
N THR A 228 4.95 16.78 5.64
CA THR A 228 4.77 17.97 6.51
C THR A 228 4.81 19.28 5.73
N LYS A 229 4.17 20.33 6.27
CA LYS A 229 4.18 21.67 5.70
C LYS A 229 5.54 22.34 5.77
N ASN A 230 6.25 22.11 6.87
CA ASN A 230 7.45 22.86 7.22
C ASN A 230 8.63 22.52 6.30
N ASP A 231 8.79 21.25 5.95
CA ASP A 231 9.93 20.77 5.15
C ASP A 231 9.54 20.18 3.79
N ASN A 232 8.24 19.97 3.54
CA ASN A 232 7.72 19.27 2.36
C ASN A 232 8.37 17.88 2.15
N GLN A 233 8.84 17.25 3.23
CA GLN A 233 9.46 15.94 3.23
C GLN A 233 8.48 14.85 3.69
N GLU A 234 8.75 13.63 3.25
CA GLU A 234 8.05 12.45 3.71
C GLU A 234 8.68 11.89 4.99
N HIS A 235 7.83 11.60 5.98
CA HIS A 235 8.24 10.97 7.23
C HIS A 235 7.46 9.67 7.43
N VAL A 236 8.15 8.56 7.67
CA VAL A 236 7.52 7.26 7.91
C VAL A 236 6.96 7.24 9.32
N ILE A 237 5.64 7.40 9.46
CA ILE A 237 4.99 7.48 10.78
C ILE A 237 4.70 6.10 11.36
N ALA A 238 4.41 5.13 10.50
CA ALA A 238 4.18 3.76 10.90
C ALA A 238 4.44 2.79 9.74
N PHE A 239 4.69 1.52 10.06
CA PHE A 239 4.81 0.48 9.04
C PHE A 239 4.30 -0.87 9.52
N THR A 240 4.04 -1.75 8.56
CA THR A 240 3.82 -3.18 8.78
C THR A 240 4.59 -3.97 7.73
N GLU A 241 4.97 -5.20 8.04
CA GLU A 241 5.80 -6.04 7.18
C GLU A 241 5.26 -7.45 7.04
N THR A 242 5.59 -8.11 5.93
CA THR A 242 5.35 -9.55 5.78
C THR A 242 6.36 -10.38 6.59
N PRO A 243 6.07 -11.65 6.89
CA PRO A 243 7.11 -12.63 7.16
C PRO A 243 8.11 -12.73 5.97
N PRO A 244 9.26 -13.39 6.19
CA PRO A 244 10.19 -13.75 5.12
C PRO A 244 9.52 -14.41 3.91
N LEU A 245 9.85 -13.93 2.71
CA LEU A 245 9.33 -14.40 1.42
C LEU A 245 10.45 -14.93 0.55
N ILE A 246 10.25 -16.07 -0.09
CA ILE A 246 11.18 -16.63 -1.07
C ILE A 246 10.71 -16.29 -2.47
N ILE A 247 11.60 -15.73 -3.29
CA ILE A 247 11.31 -15.40 -4.69
C ILE A 247 12.03 -16.36 -5.62
N ARG A 248 11.30 -17.35 -6.14
CA ARG A 248 11.84 -18.31 -7.11
C ARG A 248 12.17 -17.63 -8.43
N GLY A 249 13.38 -17.93 -8.92
CA GLY A 249 13.94 -17.39 -10.15
C GLY A 249 13.32 -17.98 -11.44
N ARG A 250 14.02 -17.78 -12.56
CA ARG A 250 13.54 -18.16 -13.91
C ARG A 250 13.93 -19.58 -14.35
N SER A 251 14.60 -20.35 -13.49
CA SER A 251 15.03 -21.72 -13.83
C SER A 251 13.83 -22.57 -14.25
N PRO A 252 13.92 -23.38 -15.31
CA PRO A 252 12.88 -24.34 -15.68
C PRO A 252 12.48 -25.28 -14.52
N SER A 253 13.43 -25.61 -13.64
CA SER A 253 13.19 -26.45 -12.46
C SER A 253 12.21 -25.85 -11.44
N ASN A 254 11.89 -24.56 -11.55
CA ASN A 254 10.95 -23.90 -10.64
C ASN A 254 9.48 -24.03 -11.10
N TYR A 255 9.20 -24.55 -12.29
CA TYR A 255 7.87 -24.51 -12.93
C TYR A 255 7.31 -25.88 -13.26
#